data_AF-A0A359LL67-F1
#
_entry.id   AF-A0A359LL67-F1
#
_cell.length_a   1.000
_cell.length_b   1.000
_cell.length_c   1.000
_cell.angle_alpha   90.00
_cell.angle_beta   90.00
_cell.angle_gamma   90.00
#
_symmetry.space_group_name_H-M   'P 1'
#
loop_
_entity.id
_entity.type
_entity.pdbx_description
1 polymer ?
#
loop_
_entity_poly.entity_id
_entity_poly.type
_entity_poly.pdbx_seq_one_letter_code
_entity_poly.pdbx_strand_id
1 'polypeptide(L)'
;DLKKEYQELTQKMEFMEVLLPKEKDIPDFLVLLQETMDEFNIDFTNFSPQNIVQEKDAIYARLPINMTFTANYFETIKFLDRLENFPRIVDIRDLKLNPTGDNAENVNISMTMFTYVLMKGK
;
A
#
# COMPACT_ATOMS: atom_id res chain seq x y z
N ASP A 1 2.59 -38.33 -3.73
CA ASP A 1 1.70 -37.16 -3.71
C ASP A 1 2.03 -36.16 -2.61
N LEU A 2 2.02 -36.52 -1.31
CA LEU A 2 2.37 -35.58 -0.21
C LEU A 2 3.72 -34.84 -0.36
N LYS A 3 4.78 -35.50 -0.83
CA LYS A 3 6.09 -34.82 -1.03
C LYS A 3 6.06 -33.76 -2.13
N LYS A 4 5.26 -33.97 -3.17
CA LYS A 4 5.11 -33.03 -4.29
C LYS A 4 4.32 -31.81 -3.85
N GLU A 5 3.21 -32.05 -3.14
CA GLU A 5 2.37 -31.00 -2.56
C GLU A 5 3.14 -30.18 -1.51
N TYR A 6 3.99 -30.82 -0.70
CA TYR A 6 4.87 -30.13 0.24
C TYR A 6 5.89 -29.24 -0.47
N GLN A 7 6.55 -29.74 -1.54
CA GLN A 7 7.50 -28.94 -2.32
C GLN A 7 6.83 -27.76 -3.03
N GLU A 8 5.64 -27.94 -3.59
CA GLU A 8 4.87 -26.86 -4.21
C GLU A 8 4.43 -25.80 -3.18
N LEU A 9 4.04 -26.22 -1.97
CA LEU A 9 3.75 -25.30 -0.88
C LEU A 9 5.02 -24.55 -0.41
N THR A 10 6.17 -25.22 -0.31
CA THR A 10 7.43 -24.58 0.09
C THR A 10 7.88 -23.54 -0.95
N GLN A 11 7.76 -23.85 -2.25
CA GLN A 11 8.09 -22.89 -3.30
C GLN A 11 7.14 -21.68 -3.32
N LYS A 12 5.84 -21.90 -3.08
CA LYS A 12 4.89 -20.78 -2.92
C LYS A 12 5.20 -19.95 -1.69
N MET A 13 5.58 -20.57 -0.57
CA MET A 13 6.02 -19.88 0.63
C MET A 13 7.26 -19.02 0.36
N GLU A 14 8.31 -19.58 -0.24
CA GLU A 14 9.53 -18.85 -0.61
C GLU A 14 9.24 -17.68 -1.56
N PHE A 15 8.33 -17.87 -2.53
CA PHE A 15 7.90 -16.79 -3.42
C PHE A 15 7.13 -15.68 -2.68
N MET A 16 6.26 -16.05 -1.73
CA MET A 16 5.56 -15.08 -0.88
C MET A 16 6.50 -14.36 0.09
N GLU A 17 7.54 -15.03 0.61
CA GLU A 17 8.57 -14.40 1.46
C GLU A 17 9.39 -13.34 0.73
N VAL A 18 9.60 -13.48 -0.59
CA VAL A 18 10.28 -12.48 -1.42
C VAL A 18 9.37 -11.26 -1.70
N LEU A 19 8.07 -11.48 -1.89
CA LEU A 19 7.11 -10.40 -2.17
C LEU A 19 6.65 -9.65 -0.92
N LEU A 20 6.71 -10.28 0.25
CA LEU A 20 6.34 -9.67 1.52
C LEU A 20 7.55 -8.97 2.15
N PRO A 21 7.52 -7.63 2.27
CA PRO A 21 8.63 -6.90 2.88
C PRO A 21 8.81 -7.32 4.34
N LYS A 22 10.07 -7.27 4.80
CA LYS A 22 10.40 -7.51 6.20
C LYS A 22 10.00 -6.27 6.99
N GLU A 23 9.74 -6.44 8.29
CA GLU A 23 9.31 -5.36 9.19
C GLU A 23 10.28 -4.15 9.21
N LYS A 24 11.55 -4.36 8.86
CA LYS A 24 12.57 -3.30 8.71
C LYS A 24 12.34 -2.36 7.53
N ASP A 25 11.51 -2.72 6.57
CA ASP A 25 11.33 -1.99 5.31
C ASP A 25 10.15 -0.99 5.38
N ILE A 26 9.50 -0.84 6.54
CA ILE A 26 8.39 0.11 6.73
C ILE A 26 8.86 1.57 6.57
N PRO A 27 9.93 2.05 7.23
CA PRO A 27 10.36 3.44 7.07
C PRO A 27 10.73 3.77 5.62
N ASP A 28 11.46 2.88 4.95
CA ASP A 28 11.85 3.04 3.54
C ASP A 28 10.63 3.11 2.61
N PHE A 29 9.54 2.42 2.96
CA PHE A 29 8.26 2.57 2.26
C PHE A 29 7.71 3.98 2.33
N LEU A 30 7.68 4.54 3.54
CA LEU A 30 7.02 5.79 3.81
C LEU A 30 7.79 6.90 3.10
N VAL A 31 9.12 6.79 3.05
CA VAL A 31 9.98 7.66 2.24
C VAL A 31 9.67 7.52 0.76
N LEU A 32 9.67 6.29 0.21
CA LEU A 32 9.37 6.07 -1.21
C LEU A 32 7.97 6.57 -1.60
N LEU A 33 6.98 6.38 -0.73
CA LEU A 33 5.61 6.85 -0.92
C LEU A 33 5.56 8.38 -0.92
N GLN A 34 6.28 9.03 -0.01
CA GLN A 34 6.39 10.49 0.04
C GLN A 34 7.08 11.05 -1.21
N GLU A 35 8.21 10.47 -1.63
CA GLU A 35 8.92 10.87 -2.86
C GLU A 35 8.03 10.72 -4.10
N THR A 36 7.24 9.65 -4.15
CA THR A 36 6.28 9.43 -5.24
C THR A 36 5.18 10.48 -5.26
N MET A 37 4.70 10.93 -4.10
CA MET A 37 3.70 11.99 -4.02
C MET A 37 4.26 13.34 -4.47
N ASP A 38 5.49 13.67 -4.07
CA ASP A 38 6.19 14.88 -4.47
C ASP A 38 6.42 14.91 -6.00
N GLU A 39 6.70 13.76 -6.62
CA GLU A 39 6.86 13.61 -8.08
C GLU A 39 5.61 14.03 -8.87
N PHE A 40 4.42 13.79 -8.32
CA PHE A 40 3.14 14.11 -8.96
C PHE A 40 2.49 15.40 -8.44
N ASN A 41 3.23 16.24 -7.71
CA ASN A 41 2.72 17.49 -7.15
C ASN A 41 1.47 17.29 -6.25
N ILE A 42 1.42 16.16 -5.53
CA ILE A 42 0.29 15.82 -4.66
C ILE A 42 0.54 16.36 -3.25
N ASP A 43 -0.25 17.37 -2.85
CA ASP A 43 -0.22 17.90 -1.49
C ASP A 43 -1.13 17.09 -0.55
N PHE A 44 -0.54 16.38 0.42
CA PHE A 44 -1.33 15.66 1.41
C PHE A 44 -1.92 16.62 2.45
N THR A 45 -3.22 16.45 2.71
CA THR A 45 -3.89 17.11 3.83
C THR A 45 -3.77 16.28 5.10
N ASN A 46 -3.71 14.95 4.95
CA ASN A 46 -3.54 14.02 6.07
C ASN A 46 -2.79 12.77 5.59
N PHE A 47 -1.77 12.39 6.34
CA PHE A 47 -1.04 11.15 6.18
C PHE A 47 -0.88 10.52 7.56
N SER A 48 -1.59 9.40 7.80
CA SER A 48 -1.67 8.81 9.13
C SER A 48 -1.53 7.29 9.08
N PRO A 49 -0.30 6.77 9.24
CA PRO A 49 -0.06 5.36 9.53
C PRO A 49 -0.75 4.97 10.84
N GLN A 50 -1.49 3.87 10.81
CA GLN A 50 -2.21 3.32 11.95
C GLN A 50 -1.38 2.23 12.64
N ASN A 51 -1.91 1.68 13.73
CA ASN A 51 -1.29 0.53 14.38
C ASN A 51 -1.31 -0.69 13.44
N ILE A 52 -0.25 -1.48 13.48
CA ILE A 52 -0.16 -2.77 12.79
C ILE A 52 -1.27 -3.68 13.32
N VAL A 53 -2.08 -4.21 12.41
CA VAL A 53 -3.17 -5.13 12.70
C VAL A 53 -2.76 -6.54 12.29
N GLN A 54 -2.59 -7.41 13.28
CA GLN A 54 -2.40 -8.83 13.04
C GLN A 54 -3.76 -9.53 13.01
N GLU A 55 -4.08 -10.19 11.89
CA GLU A 55 -5.27 -11.04 11.82
C GLU A 55 -5.02 -12.35 12.57
N LYS A 56 -6.05 -12.84 13.27
CA LYS A 56 -5.99 -14.16 13.92
C LYS A 56 -5.73 -15.21 12.83
N ASP A 57 -4.79 -16.10 13.10
CA ASP A 57 -4.37 -17.19 12.20
C ASP A 57 -3.62 -16.76 10.92
N ALA A 58 -3.30 -15.47 10.75
CA ALA A 58 -2.48 -14.99 9.65
C ALA A 58 -0.98 -14.98 10.01
N ILE A 59 -0.14 -15.41 9.07
CA ILE A 59 1.33 -15.31 9.14
C ILE A 59 1.87 -13.89 8.83
N TYR A 60 0.96 -12.93 8.64
CA TYR A 60 1.28 -11.57 8.25
C TYR A 60 0.44 -10.58 9.08
N ALA A 61 0.94 -9.36 9.18
CA ALA A 61 0.20 -8.24 9.72
C ALA A 61 0.03 -7.16 8.64
N ARG A 62 -1.03 -6.37 8.77
CA ARG A 62 -1.32 -5.24 7.87
C ARG A 62 -1.03 -3.93 8.58
N LEU A 63 -0.36 -3.02 7.89
CA LEU A 63 -0.22 -1.63 8.32
C LEU A 63 -1.22 -0.79 7.50
N PRO A 64 -2.32 -0.32 8.11
CA PRO A 64 -3.22 0.63 7.47
C PRO A 64 -2.58 2.02 7.45
N ILE A 65 -2.74 2.73 6.35
CA ILE A 65 -2.28 4.11 6.18
C ILE A 65 -3.46 4.89 5.61
N ASN A 66 -4.01 5.78 6.44
CA ASN A 66 -5.10 6.65 6.02
C ASN A 66 -4.51 7.88 5.34
N MET A 67 -4.98 8.18 4.13
CA MET A 67 -4.50 9.31 3.34
C MET A 67 -5.65 10.15 2.82
N THR A 68 -5.47 11.46 2.90
CA THR A 68 -6.31 12.43 2.19
C THR A 68 -5.45 13.48 1.54
N PHE A 69 -5.69 13.77 0.28
CA PHE A 69 -4.93 14.73 -0.50
C PHE A 69 -5.80 15.39 -1.55
N THR A 70 -5.34 16.52 -2.08
CA THR A 70 -5.99 17.23 -3.18
C THR A 70 -5.04 17.26 -4.36
N ALA A 71 -5.50 16.86 -5.53
CA ALA A 71 -4.68 16.85 -6.74
C ALA A 71 -5.53 16.99 -8.00
N ASN A 72 -4.90 17.23 -9.14
CA ASN A 72 -5.60 17.15 -10.42
C ASN A 72 -6.09 15.71 -10.67
N TYR A 73 -7.22 15.56 -11.37
CA TYR A 73 -7.75 14.25 -11.73
C TYR A 73 -6.73 13.37 -12.49
N PHE A 74 -6.02 13.92 -13.47
CA PHE A 74 -5.04 13.15 -14.25
C PHE A 74 -3.77 12.81 -13.45
N GLU A 75 -3.32 13.67 -12.56
CA GLU A 75 -2.19 13.41 -11.65
C GLU A 75 -2.54 12.29 -10.68
N THR A 76 -3.77 12.28 -10.18
CA THR A 76 -4.29 11.19 -9.33
C THR A 76 -4.20 9.85 -10.04
N ILE A 77 -4.62 9.77 -11.31
CA ILE A 77 -4.55 8.52 -12.07
C ILE A 77 -3.10 8.05 -12.25
N LYS A 78 -2.17 8.95 -12.58
CA LYS A 78 -0.74 8.63 -12.70
C LYS A 78 -0.14 8.16 -11.37
N PHE A 79 -0.54 8.78 -10.27
CA PHE A 79 -0.12 8.37 -8.94
C PHE A 79 -0.62 6.95 -8.61
N LEU A 80 -1.89 6.65 -8.86
CA LEU A 80 -2.43 5.31 -8.64
C LEU A 80 -1.73 4.24 -9.52
N ASP A 81 -1.45 4.57 -10.78
CA ASP A 81 -0.67 3.72 -11.71
C ASP A 81 0.77 3.49 -11.20
N ARG A 82 1.38 4.51 -10.60
CA ARG A 82 2.70 4.38 -9.99
C ARG A 82 2.67 3.47 -8.75
N LEU A 83 1.63 3.55 -7.93
CA LEU A 83 1.45 2.67 -6.76
C LEU A 83 1.30 1.20 -7.16
N GLU A 84 0.66 0.90 -8.29
CA GLU A 84 0.55 -0.47 -8.81
C GLU A 84 1.93 -1.08 -9.13
N ASN A 85 2.87 -0.23 -9.55
CA ASN A 85 4.23 -0.62 -9.89
C ASN A 85 5.21 -0.57 -8.70
N PHE A 86 4.71 -0.41 -7.47
CA PHE A 86 5.57 -0.45 -6.30
C PHE A 86 6.21 -1.83 -6.14
N PRO A 87 7.45 -1.91 -5.61
CA PRO A 87 8.18 -3.17 -5.50
C PRO A 87 7.60 -4.14 -4.44
N ARG A 88 6.38 -3.86 -3.94
CA ARG A 88 5.77 -4.49 -2.76
C ARG A 88 4.25 -4.47 -2.89
N ILE A 89 3.58 -5.36 -2.17
CA ILE A 89 2.12 -5.46 -2.19
C ILE A 89 1.49 -4.26 -1.46
N VAL A 90 0.71 -3.49 -2.22
CA VAL A 90 -0.09 -2.37 -1.72
C VAL A 90 -1.55 -2.63 -2.07
N ASP A 91 -2.41 -2.71 -1.06
CA ASP A 91 -3.87 -2.81 -1.25
C ASP A 91 -4.50 -1.43 -0.96
N ILE A 92 -5.33 -0.94 -1.87
CA ILE A 92 -6.03 0.34 -1.74
C ILE A 92 -7.51 0.07 -1.55
N ARG A 93 -8.07 0.56 -0.44
CA ARG A 93 -9.48 0.45 -0.12
C ARG A 93 -10.10 1.81 0.19
N ASP A 94 -11.42 1.81 0.18
CA ASP A 94 -12.25 2.97 0.56
C ASP A 94 -11.91 4.25 -0.23
N LEU A 95 -11.45 4.08 -1.48
CA LEU A 95 -11.11 5.18 -2.36
C LEU A 95 -12.36 6.02 -2.66
N LYS A 96 -12.34 7.28 -2.24
CA LYS A 96 -13.39 8.27 -2.48
C LYS A 96 -12.80 9.47 -3.20
N LEU A 97 -13.46 9.89 -4.27
CA LEU A 97 -13.09 11.04 -5.08
C LEU A 97 -14.22 12.06 -4.98
N ASN A 98 -13.93 13.25 -4.49
CA ASN A 98 -14.86 14.37 -4.43
C ASN A 98 -14.31 15.50 -5.30
N PRO A 99 -14.93 15.81 -6.45
CA PRO A 99 -14.51 16.93 -7.29
C PRO A 99 -14.61 18.26 -6.53
N THR A 100 -13.67 19.17 -6.79
CA THR A 100 -13.61 20.49 -6.16
C THR A 100 -13.23 21.59 -7.16
N GLY A 101 -13.61 22.83 -6.85
CA GLY A 101 -13.38 24.00 -7.71
C GLY A 101 -14.46 24.18 -8.79
N ASP A 102 -14.45 25.35 -9.44
CA ASP A 102 -15.51 25.78 -10.38
C ASP A 102 -15.64 24.89 -11.63
N ASN A 103 -14.55 24.20 -12.02
CA ASN A 103 -14.50 23.30 -13.18
C ASN A 103 -14.23 21.84 -12.81
N ALA A 104 -14.24 21.45 -11.52
CA ALA A 104 -13.85 20.11 -11.09
C ALA A 104 -12.44 19.67 -11.54
N GLU A 105 -11.53 20.63 -11.78
CA GLU A 105 -10.14 20.35 -12.20
C GLU A 105 -9.36 19.61 -11.11
N ASN A 106 -9.69 19.88 -9.84
CA ASN A 106 -9.07 19.24 -8.68
C ASN A 106 -10.04 18.25 -8.04
N VAL A 107 -9.49 17.23 -7.42
CA VAL A 107 -10.24 16.20 -6.72
C VAL A 107 -9.65 16.03 -5.32
N ASN A 108 -10.53 16.10 -4.33
CA ASN A 108 -10.22 15.66 -2.97
C ASN A 108 -10.34 14.15 -2.92
N ILE A 109 -9.23 13.48 -2.66
CA ILE A 109 -9.18 12.03 -2.52
C ILE A 109 -9.04 11.66 -1.06
N SER A 110 -9.80 10.64 -0.66
CA SER A 110 -9.60 9.92 0.60
C SER A 110 -9.45 8.45 0.30
N MET A 111 -8.46 7.81 0.89
CA MET A 111 -8.20 6.38 0.70
C MET A 111 -7.53 5.77 1.93
N THR A 112 -7.69 4.46 2.06
CA THR A 112 -6.97 3.64 3.03
C THR A 112 -6.04 2.71 2.27
N MET A 113 -4.75 2.86 2.48
CA MET A 113 -3.73 1.99 1.92
C MET A 113 -3.34 0.93 2.95
N PHE A 114 -3.11 -0.31 2.51
CA PHE A 114 -2.58 -1.38 3.34
C PHE A 114 -1.29 -1.90 2.73
N THR A 115 -0.23 -1.92 3.55
CA THR A 115 0.99 -2.69 3.26
C THR A 115 1.06 -3.88 4.20
N TYR A 116 1.66 -4.97 3.74
CA TYR A 116 1.72 -6.25 4.46
C TYR A 116 3.12 -6.49 4.96
N VAL A 117 3.23 -7.03 6.17
CA VAL A 117 4.50 -7.39 6.79
C VAL A 117 4.43 -8.83 7.23
N LEU A 118 5.43 -9.64 6.87
CA LEU A 118 5.51 -11.01 7.34
C LEU A 118 5.87 -11.01 8.83
N MET A 119 4.98 -11.60 9.64
CA MET A 119 5.25 -11.81 11.06
C MET A 119 5.93 -13.17 11.18
N LYS A 120 7.21 -13.20 11.56
CA LYS A 120 7.83 -14.49 11.90
C LYS A 120 7.04 -15.11 13.05
N GLY A 121 6.46 -16.28 12.79
CA GLY A 121 5.92 -17.13 13.85
C GLY A 121 7.00 -17.35 14.91
N LYS A 122 6.61 -17.22 16.18
CA LYS A 122 7.45 -17.65 17.29
C LYS A 122 7.77 -19.13 17.20
#